data_AF-L9X5C1-F1
#
_entry.id   AF-L9X5C1-F1
#
_cell.length_a   1.000
_cell.length_b   1.000
_cell.length_c   1.000
_cell.angle_alpha   90.00
_cell.angle_beta   90.00
_cell.angle_gamma   90.00
#
_symmetry.space_group_name_H-M   'P 1'
#
loop_
_entity.id
_entity.type
_entity.pdbx_description
1 polymer ?
#
loop_
_entity_poly.entity_id
_entity_poly.type
_entity_poly.pdbx_seq_one_letter_code
_entity_poly.pdbx_strand_id
1 'polypeptide(L)'
;MTELETTLERTERRVRSLEEENEALQKRVDKTEALTEATRNRTGANKDRIEELQARELEKGAHLRTDTVDEHDLEIKAEYLERFTKSDGTYYRLPDAEDPLDRTEATLAHGDLLPIQQLARLDEDMRRSTTNALPTRLAAKLWKARTDSTVGDDPWETGCKNIQAYINAGDLKHWIRRQEDGISDAYAKKLVSRTIDAVLELSKHRLAVHRKSQRKNGLSYTERRLVLPTDADIPGTTADSTPETADVHGER
;
A
#
# COMPACT_ATOMS: atom_id res chain seq x y z
N MET A 1 9.86 82.70 -28.08
CA MET A 1 9.65 81.58 -27.16
C MET A 1 10.82 81.59 -26.18
N THR A 2 10.57 81.82 -24.89
CA THR A 2 11.60 82.03 -23.87
C THR A 2 12.13 80.71 -23.32
N GLU A 3 13.36 80.69 -22.83
CA GLU A 3 14.02 79.50 -22.26
C GLU A 3 13.15 78.85 -21.13
N LEU A 4 12.43 79.70 -20.39
CA LEU A 4 11.42 79.33 -19.40
C LEU A 4 10.26 78.51 -19.98
N GLU A 5 9.71 78.90 -21.13
CA GLU A 5 8.63 78.16 -21.80
C GLU A 5 9.10 76.78 -22.24
N THR A 6 10.32 76.67 -22.79
CA THR A 6 10.89 75.37 -23.18
C THR A 6 11.17 74.45 -22.00
N THR A 7 11.59 75.01 -20.85
CA THR A 7 11.77 74.22 -19.63
C THR A 7 10.43 73.76 -19.05
N LEU A 8 9.40 74.63 -19.06
CA LEU A 8 8.07 74.31 -18.57
C LEU A 8 7.46 73.14 -19.34
N GLU A 9 7.47 73.21 -20.67
CA GLU A 9 6.95 72.10 -21.50
C GLU A 9 7.73 70.80 -21.30
N ARG A 10 9.05 70.87 -21.09
CA ARG A 10 9.88 69.69 -20.80
C ARG A 10 9.49 69.06 -19.47
N THR A 11 9.28 69.87 -18.43
CA THR A 11 8.82 69.38 -17.13
C THR A 11 7.42 68.81 -17.22
N GLU A 12 6.48 69.45 -17.92
CA GLU A 12 5.11 68.93 -18.11
C GLU A 12 5.11 67.57 -18.83
N ARG A 13 5.92 67.43 -19.89
CA ARG A 13 6.11 66.15 -20.58
C ARG A 13 6.70 65.08 -19.66
N ARG A 14 7.66 65.45 -18.79
CA ARG A 14 8.26 64.51 -17.84
C ARG A 14 7.29 64.12 -16.74
N VAL A 15 6.50 65.04 -16.22
CA VAL A 15 5.44 64.78 -15.22
C VAL A 15 4.44 63.79 -15.80
N ARG A 16 3.91 64.06 -17.00
CA ARG A 16 2.97 63.15 -17.67
C ARG A 16 3.55 61.74 -17.87
N SER A 17 4.80 61.66 -18.34
CA SER A 17 5.49 60.38 -18.50
C SER A 17 5.67 59.63 -17.19
N LEU A 18 5.98 60.33 -16.09
CA LEU A 18 6.11 59.72 -14.76
C LEU A 18 4.75 59.32 -14.17
N GLU A 19 3.69 60.06 -14.44
CA GLU A 19 2.32 59.71 -14.05
C GLU A 19 1.85 58.44 -14.77
N GLU A 20 2.07 58.35 -16.09
CA GLU A 20 1.79 57.15 -16.88
C GLU A 20 2.61 55.93 -16.40
N GLU A 21 3.89 56.13 -16.10
CA GLU A 21 4.76 55.07 -15.58
C GLU A 21 4.32 54.61 -14.19
N ASN A 22 3.97 55.54 -13.29
CA ASN A 22 3.45 55.20 -11.97
C ASN A 22 2.12 54.45 -12.05
N GLU A 23 1.20 54.87 -12.93
CA GLU A 23 -0.07 54.16 -13.13
C GLU A 23 0.17 52.74 -13.67
N ALA A 24 1.11 52.57 -14.60
CA ALA A 24 1.49 51.26 -15.12
C ALA A 24 2.15 50.37 -14.05
N LEU A 25 3.02 50.94 -13.20
CA LEU A 25 3.65 50.23 -12.09
C LEU A 25 2.62 49.83 -11.03
N GLN A 26 1.69 50.71 -10.67
CA GLN A 26 0.62 50.40 -9.72
C GLN A 26 -0.23 49.23 -10.21
N LYS A 27 -0.66 49.26 -11.49
CA LYS A 27 -1.40 48.14 -12.10
C LYS A 27 -0.63 46.83 -12.07
N ARG A 28 0.71 46.87 -12.18
CA ARG A 28 1.56 45.68 -12.07
C ARG A 28 1.64 45.17 -10.64
N VAL A 29 1.80 46.07 -9.66
CA VAL A 29 1.80 45.73 -8.23
C VAL A 29 0.48 45.06 -7.85
N ASP A 30 -0.65 45.69 -8.16
CA ASP A 30 -2.00 45.17 -7.86
C ASP A 30 -2.18 43.76 -8.46
N LYS A 31 -1.71 43.55 -9.70
CA LYS A 31 -1.76 42.25 -10.36
C LYS A 31 -0.89 41.22 -9.65
N THR A 32 0.33 41.57 -9.25
CA THR A 32 1.23 40.64 -8.55
C THR A 32 0.74 40.29 -7.16
N GLU A 33 0.13 41.23 -6.45
CA GLU A 33 -0.49 41.00 -5.14
C GLU A 33 -1.67 40.03 -5.27
N ALA A 34 -2.57 40.27 -6.23
CA ALA A 34 -3.70 39.37 -6.49
C ALA A 34 -3.25 37.94 -6.85
N LEU A 35 -2.19 37.80 -7.65
CA LEU A 35 -1.63 36.48 -7.98
C LEU A 35 -0.99 35.81 -6.77
N THR A 36 -0.31 36.58 -5.92
CA THR A 36 0.33 36.07 -4.70
C THR A 36 -0.72 35.59 -3.70
N GLU A 37 -1.79 36.37 -3.50
CA GLU A 37 -2.92 36.00 -2.65
C GLU A 37 -3.62 34.74 -3.17
N ALA A 38 -3.92 34.68 -4.47
CA ALA A 38 -4.52 33.49 -5.08
C ALA A 38 -3.65 32.23 -4.89
N THR A 39 -2.33 32.38 -5.05
CA THR A 39 -1.38 31.28 -4.85
C THR A 39 -1.34 30.86 -3.39
N ARG A 40 -1.30 31.82 -2.45
CA ARG A 40 -1.33 31.55 -1.01
C ARG A 40 -2.59 30.79 -0.61
N ASN A 41 -3.75 31.23 -1.09
CA ASN A 41 -5.04 30.59 -0.80
C ASN A 41 -5.08 29.16 -1.36
N ARG A 42 -4.56 28.95 -2.57
CA ARG A 42 -4.47 27.62 -3.18
C ARG A 42 -3.54 26.69 -2.40
N THR A 43 -2.37 27.18 -1.98
CA THR A 43 -1.41 26.39 -1.21
C THR A 43 -1.95 26.05 0.17
N GLY A 44 -2.62 26.99 0.84
CA GLY A 44 -3.32 26.75 2.11
C GLY A 44 -4.38 25.65 1.96
N ALA A 45 -5.31 25.79 1.00
CA ALA A 45 -6.33 24.77 0.76
C ALA A 45 -5.76 23.40 0.40
N ASN A 46 -4.58 23.34 -0.24
CA ASN A 46 -3.91 22.07 -0.50
C ASN A 46 -3.26 21.49 0.75
N LYS A 47 -2.70 22.33 1.62
CA LYS A 47 -2.15 21.92 2.92
C LYS A 47 -3.25 21.31 3.79
N ASP A 48 -4.37 22.00 3.94
CA ASP A 48 -5.53 21.52 4.73
C ASP A 48 -6.01 20.13 4.25
N ARG A 49 -6.06 19.91 2.92
CA ARG A 49 -6.44 18.62 2.33
C ARG A 49 -5.44 17.51 2.61
N ILE A 50 -4.14 17.84 2.59
CA ILE A 50 -3.09 16.86 2.88
C ILE A 50 -3.17 16.47 4.36
N GLU A 51 -3.35 17.43 5.26
CA GLU A 51 -3.50 17.19 6.70
C GLU A 51 -4.74 16.34 7.00
N GLU A 52 -5.88 16.63 6.37
CA GLU A 52 -7.10 15.82 6.51
C GLU A 52 -6.86 14.36 6.07
N LEU A 53 -6.16 14.16 4.95
CA LEU A 53 -5.82 12.82 4.46
C LEU A 53 -4.87 12.11 5.42
N GLN A 54 -3.82 12.79 5.88
CA GLN A 54 -2.85 12.24 6.83
C GLN A 54 -3.51 11.85 8.15
N ALA A 55 -4.38 12.71 8.71
CA ALA A 55 -5.15 12.42 9.90
C ALA A 55 -6.04 11.19 9.70
N ARG A 56 -6.75 11.10 8.57
CA ARG A 56 -7.60 9.94 8.25
C ARG A 56 -6.79 8.64 8.12
N GLU A 57 -5.64 8.68 7.48
CA GLU A 57 -4.79 7.49 7.36
C GLU A 57 -4.21 7.06 8.72
N LEU A 58 -3.80 8.01 9.56
CA LEU A 58 -3.39 7.73 10.94
C LEU A 58 -4.53 7.12 11.77
N GLU A 59 -5.76 7.64 11.63
CA GLU A 59 -6.98 7.08 12.26
C GLU A 59 -7.31 5.66 11.79
N LYS A 60 -6.89 5.28 10.58
CA LYS A 60 -6.99 3.89 10.08
C LYS A 60 -5.85 2.99 10.56
N GLY A 61 -4.89 3.52 11.33
CA GLY A 61 -3.71 2.81 11.79
C GLY A 61 -2.55 2.78 10.80
N ALA A 62 -2.47 3.73 9.86
CA ALA A 62 -1.30 3.87 9.00
C ALA A 62 -0.07 4.38 9.78
N HIS A 63 1.11 4.04 9.28
CA HIS A 63 2.37 4.62 9.75
C HIS A 63 2.87 5.65 8.73
N LEU A 64 2.88 6.93 9.10
CA LEU A 64 3.33 8.01 8.22
C LEU A 64 4.75 8.44 8.53
N ARG A 65 5.55 8.77 7.52
CA ARG A 65 6.94 9.20 7.73
C ARG A 65 6.98 10.57 8.41
N THR A 66 7.88 10.72 9.38
CA THR A 66 8.05 11.98 10.12
C THR A 66 8.34 13.16 9.20
N ASP A 67 9.10 12.95 8.12
CA ASP A 67 9.49 14.01 7.18
C ASP A 67 8.31 14.57 6.36
N THR A 68 7.20 13.86 6.34
CA THR A 68 6.02 14.21 5.54
C THR A 68 4.87 14.76 6.37
N VAL A 69 4.99 14.71 7.70
CA VAL A 69 3.91 15.02 8.64
C VAL A 69 4.34 16.15 9.55
N ASP A 70 3.51 17.19 9.62
CA ASP A 70 3.61 18.20 10.66
C ASP A 70 2.72 17.81 11.84
N GLU A 71 3.32 17.33 12.93
CA GLU A 71 2.59 16.84 14.10
C GLU A 71 1.81 17.95 14.84
N HIS A 72 2.11 19.22 14.59
CA HIS A 72 1.50 20.35 15.30
C HIS A 72 0.24 20.87 14.60
N ASP A 73 0.15 20.68 13.28
CA ASP A 73 -0.95 21.16 12.44
C ASP A 73 -1.99 20.06 12.12
N LEU A 74 -1.74 18.82 12.53
CA LEU A 74 -2.67 17.71 12.32
C LEU A 74 -3.83 17.71 13.32
N GLU A 75 -5.05 17.81 12.80
CA GLU A 75 -6.27 17.61 13.59
C GLU A 75 -6.60 16.10 13.69
N ILE A 76 -6.18 15.48 14.80
CA ILE A 76 -6.39 14.06 15.11
C ILE A 76 -7.22 13.90 16.39
N LYS A 77 -7.92 12.77 16.53
CA LYS A 77 -8.69 12.45 17.75
C LYS A 77 -7.82 12.10 18.96
N ALA A 78 -6.58 11.67 18.76
CA ALA A 78 -5.68 11.35 19.87
C ALA A 78 -5.00 12.61 20.41
N GLU A 79 -4.60 12.58 21.68
CA GLU A 79 -3.92 13.71 22.33
C GLU A 79 -2.51 13.97 21.78
N TYR A 80 -1.85 12.93 21.24
CA TYR A 80 -0.51 13.02 20.68
C TYR A 80 -0.27 11.93 19.63
N LEU A 81 0.76 12.11 18.81
CA LEU A 81 1.30 11.08 17.94
C LEU A 81 2.44 10.34 18.63
N GLU A 82 2.44 9.01 18.54
CA GLU A 82 3.58 8.21 18.96
C GLU A 82 4.61 8.15 17.83
N ARG A 83 5.86 8.50 18.15
CA ARG A 83 6.99 8.42 17.22
C ARG A 83 7.81 7.17 17.47
N PHE A 84 8.07 6.39 16.42
CA PHE A 84 8.89 5.18 16.52
C PHE A 84 9.79 5.00 15.29
N THR A 85 10.86 4.22 15.46
CA THR A 85 11.90 4.02 14.44
C THR A 85 11.86 2.60 13.89
N LYS A 86 12.08 2.46 12.58
CA LYS A 86 12.16 1.21 11.84
C LYS A 86 13.49 1.10 11.10
N SER A 87 13.72 -0.03 10.45
CA SER A 87 14.91 -0.28 9.62
C SER A 87 15.06 0.70 8.46
N ASP A 88 13.97 1.29 7.99
CA ASP A 88 13.89 2.15 6.82
C ASP A 88 13.58 3.63 7.13
N GLY A 89 13.42 4.01 8.40
CA GLY A 89 13.20 5.40 8.82
C GLY A 89 12.35 5.57 10.07
N THR A 90 11.94 6.82 10.33
CA THR A 90 11.13 7.19 11.50
C THR A 90 9.70 7.51 11.08
N TYR A 91 8.74 7.07 11.90
CA TYR A 91 7.31 7.12 11.61
C TYR A 91 6.48 7.65 12.78
N TYR A 92 5.33 8.25 12.47
CA TYR A 92 4.25 8.56 13.40
C TYR A 92 3.11 7.53 13.28
N ARG A 93 2.49 7.23 14.42
CA ARG A 93 1.23 6.47 14.54
C ARG A 93 0.37 7.08 15.64
N LEU A 94 -0.93 6.78 15.67
CA LEU A 94 -1.76 7.11 16.83
C LEU A 94 -1.48 6.10 17.97
N PRO A 95 -1.40 6.56 19.23
CA PRO A 95 -1.36 5.68 20.39
C PRO A 95 -2.66 4.86 20.45
N ASP A 96 -2.54 3.57 20.79
CA ASP A 96 -3.65 2.62 20.92
C ASP A 96 -4.56 2.44 19.68
N ALA A 97 -4.23 3.04 18.53
CA ALA A 97 -4.90 2.73 17.28
C ALA A 97 -4.50 1.31 16.88
N GLU A 98 -5.42 0.36 17.13
CA GLU A 98 -5.31 -1.09 16.94
C GLU A 98 -4.28 -1.48 15.87
N ASP A 99 -3.02 -1.60 16.28
CA ASP A 99 -2.21 -2.71 15.84
C ASP A 99 -2.59 -3.85 16.78
N PRO A 100 -3.51 -4.75 16.39
CA PRO A 100 -3.97 -5.84 17.25
C PRO A 100 -2.83 -6.75 17.73
N LEU A 101 -1.59 -6.53 17.27
CA LEU A 101 -0.45 -7.41 17.46
C LEU A 101 0.82 -6.67 17.92
N ASP A 102 0.74 -5.36 18.15
CA ASP A 102 1.85 -4.51 18.64
C ASP A 102 3.19 -4.78 17.93
N ARG A 103 3.21 -4.67 16.59
CA ARG A 103 4.36 -5.02 15.74
C ARG A 103 5.04 -3.78 15.17
N THR A 104 6.35 -3.72 15.37
CA THR A 104 7.26 -2.62 15.04
C THR A 104 7.54 -2.40 13.53
N GLU A 105 6.87 -3.10 12.61
CA GLU A 105 7.17 -3.05 11.17
C GLU A 105 6.22 -2.12 10.37
N ALA A 106 6.76 -1.48 9.31
CA ALA A 106 5.98 -0.61 8.44
C ALA A 106 5.07 -1.45 7.56
N THR A 107 3.77 -1.31 7.74
CA THR A 107 2.82 -1.90 6.83
C THR A 107 1.69 -0.92 6.54
N LEU A 108 1.02 -1.09 5.41
CA LEU A 108 -0.21 -0.38 5.08
C LEU A 108 -1.18 -0.45 6.26
N ALA A 109 -2.04 0.58 6.40
CA ALA A 109 -3.13 0.57 7.37
C ALA A 109 -3.89 -0.75 7.31
N HIS A 110 -4.32 -1.26 8.47
CA HIS A 110 -5.02 -2.55 8.53
C HIS A 110 -6.19 -2.61 7.54
N GLY A 111 -6.94 -1.52 7.41
CA GLY A 111 -8.08 -1.40 6.49
C GLY A 111 -7.74 -1.45 4.99
N ASP A 112 -6.51 -1.16 4.59
CA ASP A 112 -6.08 -1.15 3.19
C ASP A 112 -5.54 -2.51 2.72
N LEU A 113 -5.37 -3.44 3.64
CA LEU A 113 -4.95 -4.79 3.36
C LEU A 113 -6.10 -5.63 2.79
N LEU A 114 -5.75 -6.68 2.07
CA LEU A 114 -6.71 -7.73 1.73
C LEU A 114 -7.21 -8.41 3.01
N PRO A 115 -8.48 -8.87 3.07
CA PRO A 115 -8.99 -9.64 4.20
C PRO A 115 -8.09 -10.81 4.61
N ILE A 116 -7.46 -11.48 3.63
CA ILE A 116 -6.51 -12.56 3.93
C ILE A 116 -5.25 -12.08 4.64
N GLN A 117 -4.75 -10.89 4.31
CA GLN A 117 -3.59 -10.27 4.96
C GLN A 117 -3.94 -9.80 6.37
N GLN A 118 -5.14 -9.23 6.55
CA GLN A 118 -5.67 -8.84 7.88
C GLN A 118 -5.71 -10.05 8.81
N LEU A 119 -6.34 -11.15 8.39
CA LEU A 119 -6.47 -12.38 9.19
C LEU A 119 -5.13 -13.10 9.40
N ALA A 120 -4.24 -13.06 8.40
CA ALA A 120 -2.91 -13.65 8.51
C ALA A 120 -2.05 -12.94 9.56
N ARG A 121 -2.32 -11.67 9.86
CA ARG A 121 -1.59 -10.94 10.90
C ARG A 121 -1.97 -11.45 12.30
N LEU A 122 -3.27 -11.66 12.56
CA LEU A 122 -3.79 -12.08 13.87
C LEU A 122 -3.03 -13.29 14.43
N ASP A 123 -2.86 -13.37 15.75
CA ASP A 123 -2.42 -14.61 16.38
C ASP A 123 -3.50 -15.71 16.26
N GLU A 124 -3.17 -16.94 16.65
CA GLU A 124 -4.06 -18.08 16.45
C GLU A 124 -5.32 -18.03 17.31
N ASP A 125 -5.24 -17.50 18.54
CA ASP A 125 -6.37 -17.46 19.46
C ASP A 125 -7.36 -16.36 19.07
N MET A 126 -6.85 -15.19 18.70
CA MET A 126 -7.66 -14.10 18.16
C MET A 126 -8.28 -14.51 16.83
N ARG A 127 -7.54 -15.15 15.92
CA ARG A 127 -8.09 -15.66 14.65
C ARG A 127 -9.21 -16.69 14.87
N ARG A 128 -9.09 -17.54 15.90
CA ARG A 128 -10.15 -18.48 16.30
C ARG A 128 -11.40 -17.77 16.78
N SER A 129 -11.25 -16.68 17.52
CA SER A 129 -12.36 -15.87 17.99
C SER A 129 -13.04 -15.09 16.85
N THR A 130 -12.27 -14.49 15.95
CA THR A 130 -12.77 -13.68 14.83
C THR A 130 -13.44 -14.52 13.75
N THR A 131 -13.05 -15.79 13.57
CA THR A 131 -13.58 -16.62 12.48
C THR A 131 -13.96 -18.03 12.91
N ASN A 132 -15.28 -18.30 12.91
CA ASN A 132 -15.84 -19.60 13.26
C ASN A 132 -15.57 -20.69 12.20
N ALA A 133 -15.25 -20.32 10.95
CA ALA A 133 -15.05 -21.26 9.85
C ALA A 133 -13.59 -21.73 9.75
N LEU A 134 -13.35 -23.03 9.97
CA LEU A 134 -12.03 -23.66 9.81
C LEU A 134 -11.36 -23.38 8.44
N PRO A 135 -12.06 -23.44 7.28
CA PRO A 135 -11.45 -23.14 5.99
C PRO A 135 -10.83 -21.74 5.89
N THR A 136 -11.47 -20.73 6.50
CA THR A 136 -11.01 -19.35 6.52
C THR A 136 -9.78 -19.19 7.43
N ARG A 137 -9.75 -19.89 8.58
CA ARG A 137 -8.57 -19.94 9.44
C ARG A 137 -7.36 -20.58 8.74
N LEU A 138 -7.61 -21.71 8.07
CA LEU A 138 -6.60 -22.38 7.25
C LEU A 138 -6.11 -21.51 6.09
N ALA A 139 -6.99 -20.73 5.45
CA ALA A 139 -6.64 -19.79 4.40
C ALA A 139 -5.67 -18.71 4.89
N ALA A 140 -5.98 -18.10 6.04
CA ALA A 140 -5.10 -17.09 6.66
C ALA A 140 -3.75 -17.68 7.10
N LYS A 141 -3.75 -18.88 7.71
CA LYS A 141 -2.52 -19.57 8.11
C LYS A 141 -1.66 -19.95 6.89
N LEU A 142 -2.29 -20.43 5.82
CA LEU A 142 -1.64 -20.74 4.54
C LEU A 142 -1.01 -19.50 3.90
N TRP A 143 -1.68 -18.35 3.97
CA TRP A 143 -1.14 -17.08 3.51
C TRP A 143 0.08 -16.64 4.33
N LYS A 144 -0.03 -16.73 5.66
CA LYS A 144 1.02 -16.34 6.59
C LYS A 144 2.30 -17.18 6.40
N ALA A 145 2.15 -18.49 6.21
CA ALA A 145 3.28 -19.42 6.02
C ALA A 145 4.18 -19.07 4.83
N ARG A 146 3.65 -18.39 3.80
CA ARG A 146 4.40 -17.94 2.62
C ARG A 146 5.45 -16.87 2.94
N THR A 147 5.18 -16.03 3.93
CA THR A 147 6.00 -14.85 4.23
C THR A 147 6.70 -14.93 5.58
N ASP A 148 6.27 -15.85 6.45
CA ASP A 148 6.74 -15.97 7.83
C ASP A 148 7.14 -17.42 8.11
N SER A 149 8.46 -17.66 8.13
CA SER A 149 9.06 -18.97 8.40
C SER A 149 8.83 -19.49 9.82
N THR A 150 8.35 -18.65 10.75
CA THR A 150 8.07 -19.06 12.14
C THR A 150 6.73 -19.77 12.32
N VAL A 151 5.84 -19.69 11.32
CA VAL A 151 4.44 -20.16 11.40
C VAL A 151 4.30 -21.65 11.09
N GLY A 152 5.41 -22.28 10.69
CA GLY A 152 5.51 -23.71 10.40
C GLY A 152 6.00 -23.97 8.98
N ASP A 153 5.71 -25.18 8.50
CA ASP A 153 6.07 -25.65 7.16
C ASP A 153 5.33 -24.86 6.08
N ASP A 154 6.10 -24.22 5.18
CA ASP A 154 5.62 -23.47 4.02
C ASP A 154 5.30 -24.45 2.87
N PRO A 155 4.02 -24.63 2.51
CA PRO A 155 3.63 -25.53 1.43
C PRO A 155 3.65 -24.87 0.05
N TRP A 156 4.07 -23.60 -0.06
CA TRP A 156 4.19 -22.90 -1.32
C TRP A 156 5.48 -23.30 -2.05
N GLU A 157 5.35 -23.64 -3.32
CA GLU A 157 6.48 -23.86 -4.22
C GLU A 157 6.74 -22.59 -5.05
N THR A 158 8.01 -22.29 -5.30
CA THR A 158 8.42 -21.21 -6.19
C THR A 158 7.95 -21.49 -7.62
N GLY A 159 7.27 -20.52 -8.23
CA GLY A 159 6.77 -20.63 -9.59
C GLY A 159 7.80 -20.27 -10.68
N CYS A 160 7.31 -20.17 -11.93
CA CYS A 160 8.12 -19.74 -13.06
C CYS A 160 7.31 -18.87 -14.05
N LYS A 161 8.02 -18.06 -14.85
CA LYS A 161 7.50 -17.09 -15.83
C LYS A 161 6.50 -16.08 -15.25
N ASN A 162 5.24 -16.48 -15.11
CA ASN A 162 4.11 -15.64 -14.71
C ASN A 162 3.49 -16.08 -13.38
N ILE A 163 4.11 -17.05 -12.72
CA ILE A 163 3.69 -17.58 -11.43
C ILE A 163 4.80 -17.27 -10.45
N GLN A 164 4.50 -16.47 -9.43
CA GLN A 164 5.43 -16.21 -8.33
C GLN A 164 5.52 -17.42 -7.42
N ALA A 165 4.37 -17.96 -7.01
CA ALA A 165 4.29 -19.11 -6.13
C ALA A 165 3.04 -19.94 -6.45
N TYR A 166 3.05 -21.20 -6.06
CA TYR A 166 1.89 -22.07 -6.23
C TYR A 166 1.85 -23.18 -5.19
N ILE A 167 0.69 -23.82 -5.08
CA ILE A 167 0.51 -25.02 -4.28
C ILE A 167 -0.44 -25.98 -4.99
N ASN A 168 -0.05 -27.25 -5.07
CA ASN A 168 -0.93 -28.28 -5.65
C ASN A 168 -1.94 -28.76 -4.59
N ALA A 169 -3.12 -29.21 -5.03
CA ALA A 169 -4.16 -29.69 -4.13
C ALA A 169 -3.72 -30.91 -3.30
N GLY A 170 -2.81 -31.74 -3.83
CA GLY A 170 -2.21 -32.86 -3.09
C GLY A 170 -1.37 -32.37 -1.91
N ASP A 171 -0.48 -31.42 -2.15
CA ASP A 171 0.41 -30.84 -1.13
C ASP A 171 -0.38 -30.06 -0.08
N LEU A 172 -1.39 -29.29 -0.52
CA LEU A 172 -2.32 -28.63 0.38
C LEU A 172 -3.08 -29.62 1.27
N LYS A 173 -3.49 -30.78 0.73
CA LYS A 173 -4.14 -31.83 1.53
C LYS A 173 -3.21 -32.33 2.63
N HIS A 174 -1.95 -32.61 2.29
CA HIS A 174 -0.97 -33.08 3.25
C HIS A 174 -0.64 -32.01 4.29
N TRP A 175 -0.54 -30.75 3.87
CA TRP A 175 -0.34 -29.62 4.77
C TRP A 175 -1.51 -29.45 5.75
N ILE A 176 -2.77 -29.46 5.29
CA ILE A 176 -3.95 -29.33 6.17
C ILE A 176 -3.95 -30.44 7.24
N ARG A 177 -3.55 -31.67 6.89
CA ARG A 177 -3.45 -32.79 7.84
C ARG A 177 -2.32 -32.64 8.86
N ARG A 178 -1.32 -31.81 8.59
CA ARG A 178 -0.27 -31.44 9.57
C ARG A 178 -0.72 -30.27 10.46
N GLN A 179 -1.60 -29.42 9.96
CA GLN A 179 -2.11 -28.27 10.72
C GLN A 179 -3.24 -28.65 11.68
N GLU A 180 -4.06 -29.65 11.32
CA GLU A 180 -5.21 -30.09 12.09
C GLU A 180 -5.07 -31.57 12.45
N ASP A 181 -4.93 -31.84 13.75
CA ASP A 181 -4.82 -33.22 14.26
C ASP A 181 -6.15 -33.97 14.15
N GLY A 182 -6.06 -35.28 13.88
CA GLY A 182 -7.21 -36.19 13.94
C GLY A 182 -8.21 -36.10 12.77
N ILE A 183 -7.93 -35.33 11.71
CA ILE A 183 -8.81 -35.29 10.54
C ILE A 183 -8.59 -36.47 9.58
N SER A 184 -9.69 -37.01 9.03
CA SER A 184 -9.62 -38.09 8.04
C SER A 184 -9.13 -37.59 6.67
N ASP A 185 -8.56 -38.47 5.85
CA ASP A 185 -8.10 -38.13 4.50
C ASP A 185 -9.24 -37.60 3.60
N ALA A 186 -10.42 -38.21 3.73
CA ALA A 186 -11.62 -37.80 3.00
C ALA A 186 -12.10 -36.40 3.44
N TYR A 187 -11.99 -36.07 4.72
CA TYR A 187 -12.32 -34.74 5.23
C TYR A 187 -11.29 -33.69 4.81
N ALA A 188 -9.99 -34.04 4.88
CA ALA A 188 -8.91 -33.18 4.38
C ALA A 188 -9.12 -32.82 2.90
N LYS A 189 -9.52 -33.78 2.05
CA LYS A 189 -9.85 -33.51 0.64
C LYS A 189 -10.99 -32.50 0.47
N LYS A 190 -12.02 -32.54 1.32
CA LYS A 190 -13.11 -31.54 1.31
C LYS A 190 -12.62 -30.18 1.77
N LEU A 191 -11.76 -30.15 2.81
CA LEU A 191 -11.16 -28.92 3.31
C LEU A 191 -10.29 -28.25 2.26
N VAL A 192 -9.51 -28.98 1.47
CA VAL A 192 -8.72 -28.41 0.36
C VAL A 192 -9.56 -27.51 -0.54
N SER A 193 -10.70 -28.00 -1.03
CA SER A 193 -11.57 -27.18 -1.89
C SER A 193 -12.08 -25.93 -1.15
N ARG A 194 -12.59 -26.11 0.07
CA ARG A 194 -13.15 -24.99 0.86
C ARG A 194 -12.10 -23.95 1.24
N THR A 195 -10.88 -24.40 1.55
CA THR A 195 -9.75 -23.52 1.87
C THR A 195 -9.29 -22.77 0.62
N ILE A 196 -9.20 -23.43 -0.55
CA ILE A 196 -8.92 -22.72 -1.81
C ILE A 196 -9.98 -21.65 -2.08
N ASP A 197 -11.26 -22.01 -1.95
CA ASP A 197 -12.35 -21.07 -2.21
C ASP A 197 -12.30 -19.88 -1.22
N ALA A 198 -12.01 -20.13 0.07
CA ALA A 198 -11.81 -19.08 1.07
C ALA A 198 -10.58 -18.21 0.78
N VAL A 199 -9.45 -18.78 0.34
CA VAL A 199 -8.27 -18.01 -0.05
C VAL A 199 -8.59 -17.09 -1.23
N LEU A 200 -9.30 -17.59 -2.24
CA LEU A 200 -9.72 -16.78 -3.39
C LEU A 200 -10.60 -15.61 -2.96
N GLU A 201 -11.61 -15.87 -2.14
CA GLU A 201 -12.53 -14.86 -1.64
C GLU A 201 -11.81 -13.80 -0.79
N LEU A 202 -11.01 -14.22 0.20
CA LEU A 202 -10.29 -13.31 1.10
C LEU A 202 -9.16 -12.53 0.41
N SER A 203 -8.64 -13.04 -0.70
CA SER A 203 -7.66 -12.33 -1.53
C SER A 203 -8.32 -11.43 -2.59
N LYS A 204 -9.66 -11.28 -2.57
CA LYS A 204 -10.41 -10.55 -3.61
C LYS A 204 -10.08 -11.04 -5.04
N HIS A 205 -9.88 -12.35 -5.18
CA HIS A 205 -9.53 -13.02 -6.44
C HIS A 205 -8.21 -12.56 -7.08
N ARG A 206 -7.25 -12.07 -6.28
CA ARG A 206 -5.86 -11.84 -6.74
C ARG A 206 -5.09 -13.13 -6.97
N LEU A 207 -5.58 -14.25 -6.45
CA LEU A 207 -5.05 -15.59 -6.68
C LEU A 207 -5.91 -16.32 -7.72
N ALA A 208 -5.29 -17.28 -8.41
CA ALA A 208 -5.94 -18.06 -9.45
C ALA A 208 -5.93 -19.56 -9.14
N VAL A 209 -6.88 -20.30 -9.72
CA VAL A 209 -6.89 -21.76 -9.68
C VAL A 209 -6.69 -22.30 -11.08
N HIS A 210 -5.58 -23.00 -11.28
CA HIS A 210 -5.27 -23.69 -12.52
C HIS A 210 -5.54 -25.19 -12.36
N ARG A 211 -5.79 -25.88 -13.48
CA ARG A 211 -5.81 -27.35 -13.52
C ARG A 211 -4.53 -27.82 -14.19
N LYS A 212 -3.82 -28.74 -13.55
CA LYS A 212 -2.62 -29.36 -14.11
C LYS A 212 -2.84 -30.86 -14.27
N SER A 213 -2.61 -31.37 -15.47
CA SER A 213 -2.59 -32.79 -15.73
C SER A 213 -1.19 -33.33 -15.48
N GLN A 214 -1.05 -34.30 -14.57
CA GLN A 214 0.18 -35.02 -14.33
C GLN A 214 0.02 -36.48 -14.74
N ARG A 215 1.06 -37.07 -15.33
CA ARG A 215 1.13 -38.51 -15.57
C ARG A 215 2.04 -39.15 -14.53
N LYS A 216 1.52 -40.08 -13.74
CA LYS A 216 2.28 -40.86 -12.76
C LYS A 216 1.85 -42.32 -12.86
N ASN A 217 2.82 -43.24 -12.95
CA ASN A 217 2.59 -44.68 -13.01
C ASN A 217 1.61 -45.13 -14.11
N GLY A 218 1.65 -44.49 -15.28
CA GLY A 218 0.74 -44.82 -16.40
C GLY A 218 -0.69 -44.27 -16.28
N LEU A 219 -1.05 -43.62 -15.17
CA LEU A 219 -2.33 -42.92 -15.01
C LEU A 219 -2.16 -41.40 -15.11
N SER A 220 -3.13 -40.75 -15.76
CA SER A 220 -3.22 -39.29 -15.83
C SER A 220 -4.16 -38.80 -14.75
N TYR A 221 -3.70 -37.87 -13.92
CA TYR A 221 -4.50 -37.21 -12.90
C TYR A 221 -4.53 -35.71 -13.16
N THR A 222 -5.72 -35.12 -13.09
CA THR A 222 -5.89 -33.67 -13.14
C THR A 222 -6.07 -33.15 -11.73
N GLU A 223 -5.15 -32.29 -11.28
CA GLU A 223 -5.21 -31.67 -9.96
C GLU A 223 -5.47 -30.16 -10.07
N ARG A 224 -6.18 -29.62 -9.07
CA ARG A 224 -6.29 -28.17 -8.88
C ARG A 224 -4.97 -27.68 -8.30
N ARG A 225 -4.55 -26.50 -8.75
CA ARG A 225 -3.37 -25.80 -8.27
C ARG A 225 -3.75 -24.37 -7.97
N LEU A 226 -3.54 -23.93 -6.74
CA LEU A 226 -3.68 -22.54 -6.36
C LEU A 226 -2.38 -21.83 -6.77
N VAL A 227 -2.53 -20.67 -7.40
CA VAL A 227 -1.47 -19.94 -8.07
C VAL A 227 -1.51 -18.50 -7.59
N LEU A 228 -0.34 -17.97 -7.24
CA LEU A 228 -0.09 -16.55 -7.07
C LEU A 228 0.60 -16.03 -8.34
N PRO A 229 -0.12 -15.27 -9.19
CA PRO A 229 0.46 -14.63 -10.36
C PRO A 229 1.56 -13.62 -9.97
N THR A 230 2.56 -13.45 -10.84
CA THR A 230 3.63 -12.47 -10.63
C THR A 230 3.13 -11.02 -10.68
N ASP A 231 2.08 -10.77 -11.46
CA ASP A 231 1.43 -9.46 -11.65
C ASP A 231 0.25 -9.23 -10.67
N ALA A 232 0.10 -10.10 -9.66
CA ALA A 232 -0.93 -9.93 -8.66
C ALA A 232 -0.70 -8.66 -7.83
N ASP A 233 -1.62 -7.71 -7.95
CA ASP A 233 -1.64 -6.48 -7.16
C ASP A 233 -2.00 -6.77 -5.69
N ILE A 234 -0.98 -7.14 -4.91
CA ILE A 234 -1.05 -7.40 -3.48
C ILE A 234 -0.58 -6.15 -2.71
N PRO A 235 -1.48 -5.50 -1.96
CA PRO A 235 -1.13 -4.33 -1.16
C PRO A 235 0.04 -4.61 -0.20
N GLY A 236 1.01 -3.70 -0.16
CA GLY A 236 2.13 -3.77 0.79
C GLY A 236 3.19 -4.81 0.44
N THR A 237 3.11 -5.44 -0.74
CA THR A 237 4.20 -6.23 -1.30
C THR A 237 4.82 -5.42 -2.43
N THR A 238 6.08 -5.00 -2.29
CA THR A 238 6.83 -4.53 -3.46
C THR A 238 7.03 -5.74 -4.37
N ALA A 239 6.55 -5.66 -5.61
CA ALA A 239 6.86 -6.64 -6.63
C ALA A 239 8.38 -6.63 -6.82
N ASP A 240 9.06 -7.53 -6.11
CA ASP A 240 10.51 -7.60 -6.13
C ASP A 240 10.92 -7.97 -7.56
N SER A 241 11.58 -6.99 -8.19
CA SER A 241 12.36 -7.06 -9.42
C SER A 241 12.34 -8.40 -10.16
N THR A 242 11.68 -8.41 -11.33
CA THR A 242 12.04 -9.33 -12.41
C THR A 242 13.56 -9.34 -12.57
N PRO A 243 14.24 -10.50 -12.53
CA PRO A 243 15.63 -10.56 -12.92
C PRO A 243 15.68 -10.21 -14.41
N GLU A 244 16.20 -9.03 -14.70
CA GLU A 244 16.60 -8.59 -16.02
C GLU A 244 17.53 -9.69 -16.57
N THR A 245 17.04 -10.47 -17.54
CA THR A 245 17.83 -11.49 -18.18
C THR A 245 19.00 -10.79 -18.85
N ALA A 246 20.19 -10.96 -18.27
CA ALA A 246 21.44 -10.47 -18.81
C ALA A 246 21.54 -10.83 -20.29
N ASP A 247 21.71 -9.80 -21.11
CA ASP A 247 22.04 -9.88 -22.53
C ASP A 247 23.16 -10.88 -22.73
N VAL A 248 22.85 -11.99 -23.40
CA VAL A 248 23.86 -12.96 -23.85
C VAL A 248 24.37 -12.47 -25.20
N HIS A 249 25.24 -11.46 -25.17
CA HIS A 249 26.09 -11.18 -26.33
C HIS A 249 27.17 -12.26 -26.40
N GLY A 250 26.90 -13.30 -27.17
CA GLY A 250 27.90 -14.25 -27.62
C GLY A 250 28.83 -13.57 -28.61
N GLU A 251 30.03 -13.21 -28.16
CA GLU A 251 31.18 -13.07 -29.03
C GLU A 251 31.79 -14.46 -29.26
N ARG A 252 31.75 -14.91 -30.51
CA ARG A 252 32.84 -15.65 -31.15
C ARG A 252 32.71 -15.61 -32.66
#